data_AF-A0AAE0DRX5-F1
#
_entry.id   AF-A0AAE0DRX5-F1
#
_cell.length_a   1.000
_cell.length_b   1.000
_cell.length_c   1.000
_cell.angle_alpha   90.00
_cell.angle_beta   90.00
_cell.angle_gamma   90.00
#
_symmetry.space_group_name_H-M   'P 1'
#
loop_
_entity.id
_entity.type
_entity.pdbx_description
1 polymer ?
#
loop_
_entity_poly.entity_id
_entity_poly.type
_entity_poly.pdbx_seq_one_letter_code
_entity_poly.pdbx_strand_id
1 'polypeptide(L)'
;MDELFFLHYSGQHLSRKKAEEEKEFGALDYDAPVESEKKTIGLGTKIGVGVAVVVFGLVFCSWRLSSLGKVCVSPTEETEVVGNKLSEEEKSTLQSRLEQYETTLSTSPKDPTALEGAGVTLAELGQYTRASSLLQDLATEKPSDPDVLRLLGEVKYELKDYEGSAAAYRLSAMASKDMNFELLRGLTNALLAAKKPDEAVKVLLDARERLNAEKSDIVKADNNMGTEQQKVDPIQVELLLGKAYSDGGRVSDAVAVYDQLISSYPNDFRGYLAKGIIFKENGRFGDAERMFIQARFFAPENAKALVDRYSKR
;
A
#
# COMPACT_ATOMS: atom_id res chain seq x y z
N MET A 1 -43.73 28.74 13.67
CA MET A 1 -43.15 27.40 13.38
C MET A 1 -42.80 27.46 11.91
N ASP A 2 -41.52 27.31 11.51
CA ASP A 2 -41.05 26.97 10.13
C ASP A 2 -39.72 27.59 9.65
N GLU A 3 -38.93 28.26 10.49
CA GLU A 3 -37.52 28.58 10.14
C GLU A 3 -36.48 27.80 10.94
N LEU A 4 -36.81 27.45 12.20
CA LEU A 4 -35.91 26.65 13.06
C LEU A 4 -35.85 25.17 12.68
N PHE A 5 -36.87 24.66 11.95
CA PHE A 5 -36.89 23.26 11.49
C PHE A 5 -36.01 23.07 10.25
N PHE A 6 -35.90 24.08 9.38
CA PHE A 6 -35.12 24.00 8.13
C PHE A 6 -33.60 24.07 8.36
N LEU A 7 -33.16 24.87 9.35
CA LEU A 7 -31.75 24.95 9.74
C LEU A 7 -31.26 23.68 10.47
N HIS A 8 -32.13 23.02 11.23
CA HIS A 8 -31.78 21.76 11.89
C HIS A 8 -31.74 20.58 10.90
N TYR A 9 -32.61 20.57 9.88
CA TYR A 9 -32.60 19.56 8.82
C TYR A 9 -31.38 19.70 7.89
N SER A 10 -31.01 20.93 7.50
CA SER A 10 -29.83 21.19 6.66
C SER A 10 -28.50 20.87 7.37
N GLY A 11 -28.40 21.18 8.68
CA GLY A 11 -27.23 20.85 9.49
C GLY A 11 -27.04 19.35 9.71
N GLN A 12 -28.13 18.60 9.94
CA GLN A 12 -28.03 17.14 10.07
C GLN A 12 -27.69 16.47 8.73
N HIS A 13 -28.21 16.92 7.59
CA HIS A 13 -27.84 16.34 6.30
C HIS A 13 -26.42 16.69 5.84
N LEU A 14 -25.88 17.86 6.19
CA LEU A 14 -24.48 18.20 5.91
C LEU A 14 -23.50 17.45 6.83
N SER A 15 -23.89 17.25 8.10
CA SER A 15 -23.14 16.43 9.06
C SER A 15 -23.20 14.95 8.70
N ARG A 16 -24.34 14.48 8.19
CA ARG A 16 -24.54 13.09 7.74
C ARG A 16 -23.83 12.83 6.41
N LYS A 17 -23.78 13.80 5.48
CA LYS A 17 -22.89 13.73 4.30
C LYS A 17 -21.40 13.73 4.68
N LYS A 18 -20.99 14.50 5.68
CA LYS A 18 -19.60 14.47 6.19
C LYS A 18 -19.27 13.21 6.99
N ALA A 19 -20.26 12.58 7.62
CA ALA A 19 -20.10 11.33 8.36
C ALA A 19 -20.24 10.07 7.48
N GLU A 20 -20.91 10.16 6.32
CA GLU A 20 -21.02 9.07 5.34
C GLU A 20 -19.84 9.01 4.35
N GLU A 21 -18.91 9.96 4.42
CA GLU A 21 -17.63 9.99 3.65
C GLU A 21 -16.41 9.50 4.45
N GLU A 22 -16.57 8.91 5.64
CA GLU A 22 -15.55 8.07 6.26
C GLU A 22 -15.53 6.66 5.62
N LYS A 23 -15.35 6.60 4.29
CA LYS A 23 -14.78 5.40 3.68
C LYS A 23 -13.27 5.53 3.85
N GLU A 24 -12.76 4.84 4.86
CA GLU A 24 -11.37 4.76 5.31
C GLU A 24 -10.44 4.20 4.21
N PHE A 25 -10.23 4.96 3.13
CA PHE A 25 -9.16 4.74 2.17
C PHE A 25 -8.10 5.80 2.41
N GLY A 26 -7.12 5.46 3.25
CA GLY A 26 -6.00 6.34 3.58
C GLY A 26 -5.21 6.79 2.35
N ALA A 27 -4.40 7.84 2.50
CA ALA A 27 -3.43 8.21 1.48
C ALA A 27 -2.42 7.07 1.26
N LEU A 28 -1.92 6.94 0.03
CA LEU A 28 -0.75 6.11 -0.23
C LEU A 28 0.44 6.74 0.49
N ASP A 29 0.95 6.07 1.51
CA ASP A 29 2.27 6.37 2.06
C ASP A 29 3.32 5.74 1.12
N TYR A 30 3.93 6.58 0.28
CA TYR A 30 4.95 6.20 -0.71
C TYR A 30 6.19 5.58 -0.06
N ASP A 31 6.46 5.95 1.19
CA ASP A 31 7.57 5.49 2.01
C ASP A 31 7.18 4.33 2.95
N ALA A 32 5.89 4.03 3.11
CA ALA A 32 5.47 2.91 3.94
C ALA A 32 5.77 1.59 3.23
N PRO A 33 6.24 0.57 3.97
CA PRO A 33 6.24 -0.79 3.44
C PRO A 33 4.82 -1.19 3.02
N VAL A 34 4.71 -2.16 2.12
CA VAL A 34 3.40 -2.70 1.72
C VAL A 34 2.80 -3.44 2.92
N GLU A 35 2.14 -2.74 3.83
CA GLU A 35 1.34 -3.40 4.86
C GLU A 35 0.16 -4.07 4.18
N SER A 36 0.09 -5.41 4.29
CA SER A 36 -1.13 -6.16 4.00
C SER A 36 -2.15 -5.79 5.06
N GLU A 37 -3.37 -5.38 4.68
CA GLU A 37 -4.47 -5.26 5.64
C GLU A 37 -4.55 -6.54 6.48
N LYS A 38 -4.72 -6.39 7.80
CA LYS A 38 -4.85 -7.51 8.75
C LYS A 38 -6.13 -8.30 8.47
N LYS A 39 -6.11 -9.14 7.44
CA LYS A 39 -7.23 -9.97 7.05
C LYS A 39 -7.23 -11.22 7.92
N THR A 40 -8.41 -11.65 8.35
CA THR A 40 -8.58 -12.94 9.02
C THR A 40 -8.44 -14.03 7.97
N ILE A 41 -7.33 -14.77 7.97
CA ILE A 41 -7.15 -15.91 7.07
C ILE A 41 -7.33 -17.19 7.88
N GLY A 42 -8.27 -18.04 7.43
CA GLY A 42 -8.47 -19.46 7.82
C GLY A 42 -8.80 -19.80 9.28
N LEU A 43 -8.34 -19.01 10.25
CA LEU A 43 -8.30 -19.31 11.68
C LEU A 43 -8.91 -18.19 12.55
N GLY A 44 -9.56 -17.19 11.95
CA GLY A 44 -10.04 -15.99 12.66
C GLY A 44 -8.92 -15.12 13.24
N THR A 45 -7.66 -15.40 12.89
CA THR A 45 -6.51 -14.62 13.37
C THR A 45 -6.22 -13.50 12.37
N LYS A 46 -6.27 -12.25 12.85
CA LYS A 46 -5.87 -11.06 12.08
C LYS A 46 -4.36 -11.04 11.97
N ILE A 47 -3.81 -11.51 10.86
CA ILE A 47 -2.37 -11.50 10.62
C ILE A 47 -2.09 -10.52 9.49
N GLY A 48 -1.27 -9.51 9.78
CA GLY A 48 -0.64 -8.69 8.75
C GLY A 48 0.83 -9.08 8.73
N VAL A 49 1.40 -9.29 7.55
CA VAL A 49 2.85 -9.48 7.42
C VAL A 49 3.49 -8.12 7.74
N GLY A 50 3.72 -7.87 9.03
CA GLY A 50 4.36 -6.66 9.52
C GLY A 50 5.79 -6.65 9.06
N VAL A 51 6.13 -5.71 8.18
CA VAL A 51 7.45 -5.63 7.56
C VAL A 51 8.49 -5.20 8.59
N ALA A 52 9.38 -6.13 8.95
CA ALA A 52 10.63 -5.78 9.62
C ALA A 52 11.63 -5.24 8.58
N VAL A 53 11.51 -3.96 8.21
CA VAL A 53 12.48 -3.33 7.31
C VAL A 53 13.82 -3.18 8.03
N VAL A 54 14.85 -3.87 7.53
CA VAL A 54 16.25 -3.45 7.74
C VAL A 54 16.47 -2.20 6.91
N VAL A 55 16.66 -1.06 7.58
CA VAL A 55 17.07 0.20 6.96
C VAL A 55 18.35 -0.03 6.15
N PHE A 56 18.26 0.08 4.82
CA PHE A 56 19.46 0.29 4.00
C PHE A 56 19.54 1.76 3.64
N GLY A 57 20.56 2.40 4.20
CA GLY A 57 20.85 3.80 4.01
C GLY A 57 21.01 4.17 2.54
N LEU A 58 20.77 5.45 2.28
CA LEU A 58 21.12 6.17 1.08
C LEU A 58 22.58 5.85 0.67
N VAL A 59 22.77 4.84 -0.17
CA VAL A 59 24.01 4.69 -0.93
C VAL A 59 23.86 5.62 -2.13
N PHE A 60 24.15 6.90 -1.94
CA PHE A 60 24.68 7.77 -3.02
C PHE A 60 25.19 9.12 -2.45
N CYS A 61 26.49 9.15 -2.10
CA CYS A 61 27.46 10.26 -2.31
C CYS A 61 28.70 10.09 -1.40
N SER A 62 29.41 8.97 -1.53
CA SER A 62 30.85 8.93 -1.19
C SER A 62 31.66 9.40 -2.40
N TRP A 63 31.69 10.71 -2.67
CA TRP A 63 32.87 11.38 -3.23
C TRP A 63 32.70 12.91 -3.31
N ARG A 64 33.02 13.65 -2.24
CA ARG A 64 33.73 14.95 -2.33
C ARG A 64 34.16 15.45 -0.95
N LEU A 65 35.25 14.88 -0.42
CA LEU A 65 35.96 15.46 0.70
C LEU A 65 37.08 16.35 0.16
N SER A 66 36.94 17.68 0.23
CA SER A 66 38.08 18.58 0.39
C SER A 66 37.68 19.99 0.85
N SER A 67 38.12 20.29 2.06
CA SER A 67 38.47 21.59 2.62
C SER A 67 37.38 22.50 3.20
N LEU A 68 37.55 22.71 4.52
CA LEU A 68 37.23 23.88 5.35
C LEU A 68 35.83 24.00 5.96
N GLY A 69 35.81 23.97 7.30
CA GLY A 69 34.81 24.65 8.12
C GLY A 69 34.09 23.77 9.13
N LYS A 70 34.61 23.70 10.35
CA LYS A 70 33.92 23.12 11.51
C LYS A 70 32.67 23.94 11.82
N VAL A 71 31.50 23.30 11.85
CA VAL A 71 30.37 23.74 12.67
C VAL A 71 29.90 22.50 13.44
N CYS A 72 30.22 22.48 14.73
CA CYS A 72 29.67 21.51 15.66
C CYS A 72 28.24 21.95 15.97
N VAL A 73 27.25 21.24 15.45
CA VAL A 73 25.90 21.23 16.01
C VAL A 73 25.76 19.93 16.79
N SER A 74 25.39 20.07 18.05
CA SER A 74 25.06 19.01 19.01
C SER A 74 24.04 18.02 18.42
N PRO A 75 24.06 16.73 18.82
CA PRO A 75 23.07 15.75 18.39
C PRO A 75 21.77 16.01 19.16
N THR A 76 20.94 16.90 18.64
CA THR A 76 19.54 17.00 19.06
C THR A 76 18.71 16.05 18.22
N GLU A 77 18.14 15.07 18.90
CA GLU A 77 16.98 14.28 18.54
C GLU A 77 17.15 13.45 17.26
N GLU A 78 17.66 12.24 17.47
CA GLU A 78 17.29 11.08 16.66
C GLU A 78 15.77 11.10 16.49
N THR A 79 15.30 11.47 15.30
CA THR A 79 13.95 11.18 14.87
C THR A 79 13.80 9.67 14.91
N GLU A 80 13.09 9.17 15.92
CA GLU A 80 12.55 7.81 15.92
C GLU A 80 11.65 7.66 14.68
N VAL A 81 12.26 7.21 13.59
CA VAL A 81 11.53 6.45 12.58
C VAL A 81 11.12 5.18 13.33
N VAL A 82 9.83 5.06 13.65
CA VAL A 82 9.24 3.87 14.26
C VAL A 82 9.38 2.72 13.26
N GLY A 83 10.57 2.13 13.20
CA GLY A 83 10.75 0.78 12.72
C GLY A 83 10.12 -0.09 13.79
N ASN A 84 8.99 -0.72 13.47
CA ASN A 84 8.35 -1.72 14.32
C ASN A 84 9.31 -2.91 14.48
N LYS A 85 10.28 -2.77 15.39
CA LYS A 85 11.12 -3.86 15.85
C LYS A 85 10.26 -4.66 16.81
N LEU A 86 9.86 -5.87 16.39
CA LEU A 86 9.13 -6.82 17.23
C LEU A 86 9.74 -6.85 18.63
N SER A 87 8.90 -6.64 19.65
CA SER A 87 9.29 -6.79 21.04
C SER A 87 9.73 -8.23 21.32
N GLU A 88 10.54 -8.43 22.34
CA GLU A 88 10.99 -9.78 22.70
C GLU A 88 9.81 -10.69 23.11
N GLU A 89 8.75 -10.12 23.67
CA GLU A 89 7.50 -10.83 23.99
C GLU A 89 6.76 -11.29 22.74
N GLU A 90 6.64 -10.43 21.73
CA GLU A 90 6.05 -10.80 20.43
C GLU A 90 6.87 -11.87 19.74
N LYS A 91 8.20 -11.74 19.70
CA LYS A 91 9.08 -12.77 19.13
C LYS A 91 8.93 -14.10 19.83
N SER A 92 8.89 -14.12 21.17
CA SER A 92 8.69 -15.34 21.96
C SER A 92 7.33 -15.99 21.65
N THR A 93 6.28 -15.17 21.54
CA THR A 93 4.94 -15.65 21.19
C THR A 93 4.91 -16.27 19.78
N LEU A 94 5.56 -15.62 18.81
CA LEU A 94 5.66 -16.12 17.44
C LEU A 94 6.51 -17.40 17.36
N GLN A 95 7.59 -17.50 18.13
CA GLN A 95 8.41 -18.72 18.21
C GLN A 95 7.60 -19.88 18.79
N SER A 96 6.87 -19.68 19.89
CA SER A 96 6.02 -20.72 20.46
C SER A 96 4.91 -21.16 19.50
N ARG A 97 4.32 -20.23 18.75
CA ARG A 97 3.35 -20.54 17.69
C ARG A 97 3.98 -21.37 16.57
N LEU A 98 5.18 -21.00 16.14
CA LEU A 98 5.91 -21.73 15.11
C LEU A 98 6.19 -23.18 15.53
N GLU A 99 6.61 -23.41 16.77
CA GLU A 99 6.86 -24.76 17.31
C GLU A 99 5.60 -25.65 17.28
N GLN A 100 4.42 -25.08 17.54
CA GLN A 100 3.14 -25.81 17.47
C GLN A 100 2.82 -26.25 16.03
N TYR A 101 3.04 -25.36 15.05
CA TYR A 101 2.86 -25.71 13.65
C TYR A 101 3.91 -26.72 13.17
N GLU A 102 5.17 -26.57 13.57
CA GLU A 102 6.25 -27.52 13.25
C GLU A 102 5.97 -28.92 13.82
N THR A 103 5.42 -28.99 15.04
CA THR A 103 4.96 -30.26 15.63
C THR A 103 3.85 -30.88 14.79
N THR A 104 2.89 -30.08 14.32
CA THR A 104 1.82 -30.55 13.44
C THR A 104 2.40 -31.07 12.12
N LEU A 105 3.30 -30.31 11.48
CA LEU A 105 3.98 -30.68 10.25
C LEU A 105 4.86 -31.93 10.38
N SER A 106 5.39 -32.21 11.58
CA SER A 106 6.14 -33.45 11.83
C SER A 106 5.27 -34.70 11.74
N THR A 107 3.98 -34.58 12.03
CA THR A 107 3.01 -35.68 11.95
C THR A 107 2.21 -35.68 10.65
N SER A 108 1.95 -34.49 10.10
CA SER A 108 1.18 -34.26 8.87
C SER A 108 1.91 -33.24 7.99
N PRO A 109 2.93 -33.65 7.21
CA PRO A 109 3.81 -32.73 6.47
C PRO A 109 3.13 -31.87 5.40
N LYS A 110 1.91 -32.25 5.00
CA LYS A 110 1.10 -31.58 3.98
C LYS A 110 -0.15 -30.92 4.55
N ASP A 111 -0.25 -30.78 5.87
CA ASP A 111 -1.40 -30.11 6.48
C ASP A 111 -1.44 -28.63 6.03
N PRO A 112 -2.46 -28.21 5.26
CA PRO A 112 -2.45 -26.88 4.66
C PRO A 112 -2.51 -25.76 5.70
N THR A 113 -3.19 -26.00 6.82
CA THR A 113 -3.34 -25.02 7.91
C THR A 113 -2.02 -24.80 8.62
N ALA A 114 -1.27 -25.87 8.90
CA ALA A 114 0.03 -25.78 9.55
C ALA A 114 1.10 -25.23 8.59
N LEU A 115 1.06 -25.57 7.30
CA LEU A 115 1.94 -24.97 6.29
C LEU A 115 1.72 -23.45 6.19
N GLU A 116 0.45 -23.02 6.14
CA GLU A 116 0.07 -21.62 6.09
C GLU A 116 0.48 -20.88 7.37
N GLY A 117 0.09 -21.41 8.53
CA GLY A 117 0.40 -20.83 9.83
C GLY A 117 1.90 -20.71 10.09
N ALA A 118 2.68 -21.75 9.80
CA ALA A 118 4.13 -21.71 9.91
C ALA A 118 4.76 -20.75 8.90
N GLY A 119 4.33 -20.77 7.64
CA GLY A 119 4.85 -19.89 6.59
C GLY A 119 4.65 -18.41 6.92
N VAL A 120 3.45 -18.04 7.38
CA VAL A 120 3.13 -16.67 7.81
C VAL A 120 3.91 -16.29 9.07
N THR A 121 3.96 -17.15 10.08
CA THR A 121 4.72 -16.89 11.33
C THR A 121 6.21 -16.69 11.05
N LEU A 122 6.78 -17.47 10.13
CA LEU A 122 8.16 -17.30 9.68
C LEU A 122 8.38 -15.97 8.95
N ALA A 123 7.41 -15.53 8.14
CA ALA A 123 7.49 -14.23 7.48
C ALA A 123 7.44 -13.07 8.49
N GLU A 124 6.56 -13.15 9.50
CA GLU A 124 6.52 -12.17 10.62
C GLU A 124 7.85 -12.16 11.40
N LEU A 125 8.47 -13.32 11.61
CA LEU A 125 9.80 -13.44 12.22
C LEU A 125 10.96 -12.97 11.32
N GLY A 126 10.69 -12.54 10.09
CA GLY A 126 11.71 -12.13 9.11
C GLY A 126 12.50 -13.30 8.49
N GLN A 127 12.07 -14.55 8.72
CA GLN A 127 12.69 -15.76 8.18
C GLN A 127 12.16 -16.09 6.78
N TYR A 128 12.28 -15.14 5.86
CA TYR A 128 11.65 -15.20 4.54
C TYR A 128 12.03 -16.41 3.68
N THR A 129 13.26 -16.91 3.80
CA THR A 129 13.69 -18.11 3.05
C THR A 129 12.91 -19.35 3.46
N ARG A 130 12.72 -19.56 4.77
CA ARG A 130 11.94 -20.69 5.30
C ARG A 130 10.46 -20.50 5.00
N ALA A 131 9.95 -19.28 5.17
CA ALA A 131 8.58 -18.92 4.83
C ALA A 131 8.27 -19.23 3.36
N SER A 132 9.16 -18.85 2.44
CA SER A 132 8.99 -19.10 1.00
C SER A 132 8.92 -20.60 0.68
N SER A 133 9.74 -21.42 1.34
CA SER A 133 9.68 -22.88 1.17
C SER A 133 8.31 -23.44 1.56
N LEU A 134 7.82 -23.12 2.76
CA LEU A 134 6.53 -23.63 3.23
C LEU A 134 5.35 -23.11 2.41
N LEU A 135 5.41 -21.85 1.96
CA LEU A 135 4.38 -21.28 1.08
C LEU A 135 4.41 -21.88 -0.34
N GLN A 136 5.57 -22.33 -0.83
CA GLN A 136 5.67 -23.09 -2.08
C GLN A 136 5.07 -24.49 -1.94
N ASP A 137 5.32 -25.16 -0.81
CA ASP A 137 4.68 -26.44 -0.51
C ASP A 137 3.15 -26.27 -0.41
N LEU A 138 2.68 -25.21 0.27
CA LEU A 138 1.27 -24.87 0.34
C LEU A 138 0.67 -24.56 -1.03
N ALA A 139 1.38 -23.82 -1.88
CA ALA A 139 0.95 -23.54 -3.24
C ALA A 139 0.89 -24.80 -4.12
N THR A 140 1.66 -25.85 -3.79
CA THR A 140 1.56 -27.15 -4.47
C THR A 140 0.29 -27.89 -4.07
N GLU A 141 -0.13 -27.79 -2.81
CA GLU A 141 -1.38 -28.39 -2.31
C GLU A 141 -2.62 -27.57 -2.70
N LYS A 142 -2.49 -26.24 -2.81
CA LYS A 142 -3.55 -25.29 -3.16
C LYS A 142 -3.14 -24.38 -4.35
N PRO A 143 -2.98 -24.92 -5.57
CA PRO A 143 -2.40 -24.19 -6.71
C PRO A 143 -3.26 -23.03 -7.25
N SER A 144 -4.55 -22.99 -6.89
CA SER A 144 -5.49 -21.96 -7.33
C SER A 144 -6.03 -21.11 -6.18
N ASP A 145 -5.41 -21.15 -5.00
CA ASP A 145 -5.80 -20.30 -3.88
C ASP A 145 -5.15 -18.91 -4.03
N PRO A 146 -5.94 -17.85 -4.29
CA PRO A 146 -5.39 -16.53 -4.53
C PRO A 146 -4.68 -15.94 -3.31
N ASP A 147 -5.09 -16.31 -2.08
CA ASP A 147 -4.46 -15.79 -0.87
C ASP A 147 -3.08 -16.43 -0.64
N VAL A 148 -2.95 -17.73 -0.91
CA VAL A 148 -1.65 -18.43 -0.87
C VAL A 148 -0.68 -17.83 -1.88
N LEU A 149 -1.14 -17.60 -3.12
CA LEU A 149 -0.33 -17.01 -4.18
C LEU A 149 0.07 -15.56 -3.87
N ARG A 150 -0.82 -14.79 -3.24
CA ARG A 150 -0.53 -13.44 -2.76
C ARG A 150 0.54 -13.44 -1.67
N LEU A 151 0.40 -14.28 -0.64
CA LEU A 151 1.39 -14.42 0.44
C LEU A 151 2.76 -14.84 -0.10
N LEU A 152 2.79 -15.77 -1.06
CA LEU A 152 4.03 -16.15 -1.72
C LEU A 152 4.67 -14.97 -2.47
N GLY A 153 3.85 -14.13 -3.13
CA GLY A 153 4.29 -12.89 -3.77
C GLY A 153 4.93 -11.91 -2.79
N GLU A 154 4.30 -11.70 -1.63
CA GLU A 154 4.82 -10.84 -0.54
C GLU A 154 6.17 -11.35 -0.03
N VAL A 155 6.27 -12.63 0.32
CA VAL A 155 7.53 -13.20 0.83
C VAL A 155 8.65 -13.17 -0.22
N LYS A 156 8.32 -13.39 -1.50
CA LYS A 156 9.31 -13.27 -2.59
C LYS A 156 9.78 -11.83 -2.79
N TYR A 157 8.90 -10.85 -2.58
CA TYR A 157 9.28 -9.44 -2.64
C TYR A 157 10.34 -9.11 -1.57
N GLU A 158 10.14 -9.58 -0.34
CA GLU A 158 11.09 -9.42 0.77
C GLU A 158 12.43 -10.15 0.52
N LEU A 159 12.38 -11.29 -0.17
CA LEU A 159 13.57 -11.99 -0.66
C LEU A 159 14.29 -11.28 -1.82
N LYS A 160 13.75 -10.17 -2.31
CA LYS A 160 14.22 -9.44 -3.51
C LYS A 160 14.13 -10.27 -4.80
N ASP A 161 13.37 -11.37 -4.78
CA ASP A 161 12.94 -12.09 -5.98
C ASP A 161 11.75 -11.36 -6.59
N TYR A 162 12.02 -10.16 -7.13
CA TYR A 162 10.97 -9.27 -7.64
C TYR A 162 10.23 -9.86 -8.85
N GLU A 163 10.94 -10.62 -9.70
CA GLU A 163 10.35 -11.34 -10.83
C GLU A 163 9.44 -12.46 -10.36
N GLY A 164 9.90 -13.30 -9.42
CA GLY A 164 9.09 -14.36 -8.85
C GLY A 164 7.91 -13.83 -8.02
N SER A 165 8.07 -12.67 -7.37
CA SER A 165 7.00 -11.95 -6.69
C SER A 165 5.93 -11.48 -7.66
N ALA A 166 6.31 -10.78 -8.74
CA ALA A 166 5.39 -10.35 -9.79
C ALA A 166 4.67 -11.53 -10.45
N ALA A 167 5.36 -12.66 -10.65
CA ALA A 167 4.75 -13.88 -11.18
C ALA A 167 3.69 -14.46 -10.22
N ALA A 168 3.99 -14.56 -8.92
CA ALA A 168 3.06 -15.06 -7.92
C ALA A 168 1.81 -14.16 -7.77
N TYR A 169 1.99 -12.84 -7.77
CA TYR A 169 0.86 -11.90 -7.76
C TYR A 169 0.01 -11.99 -9.03
N ARG A 170 0.60 -12.20 -10.22
CA ARG A 170 -0.17 -12.43 -11.45
C ARG A 170 -1.01 -13.69 -11.36
N LEU A 171 -0.44 -14.78 -10.83
CA LEU A 171 -1.20 -16.02 -10.61
C LEU A 171 -2.33 -15.79 -9.63
N SER A 172 -2.10 -15.07 -8.52
CA SER A 172 -3.14 -14.68 -7.58
C SER A 172 -4.26 -13.87 -8.26
N ALA A 173 -3.90 -12.91 -9.11
CA ALA A 173 -4.84 -12.08 -9.86
C ALA A 173 -5.62 -12.84 -10.94
N MET A 174 -5.08 -13.96 -11.44
CA MET A 174 -5.79 -14.86 -12.36
C MET A 174 -6.71 -15.84 -11.62
N ALA A 175 -6.29 -16.30 -10.43
CA ALA A 175 -7.07 -17.19 -9.58
C ALA A 175 -8.26 -16.48 -8.93
N SER A 176 -8.10 -15.21 -8.57
CA SER A 176 -9.19 -14.36 -8.10
C SER A 176 -9.88 -13.67 -9.28
N LYS A 177 -11.21 -13.80 -9.39
CA LYS A 177 -12.00 -12.91 -10.27
C LYS A 177 -12.10 -11.49 -9.72
N ASP A 178 -11.84 -11.33 -8.41
CA ASP A 178 -11.90 -10.06 -7.71
C ASP A 178 -10.49 -9.49 -7.57
N MET A 179 -10.17 -8.43 -8.33
CA MET A 179 -8.96 -7.66 -8.09
C MET A 179 -9.20 -6.73 -6.91
N ASN A 180 -8.49 -6.96 -5.80
CA ASN A 180 -8.48 -6.03 -4.67
C ASN A 180 -7.27 -5.07 -4.78
N PHE A 181 -7.33 -3.97 -4.02
CA PHE A 181 -6.31 -2.94 -4.10
C PHE A 181 -4.92 -3.44 -3.63
N GLU A 182 -4.89 -4.26 -2.58
CA GLU A 182 -3.66 -4.84 -2.02
C GLU A 182 -2.87 -5.65 -3.06
N LEU A 183 -3.56 -6.51 -3.82
CA LEU A 183 -2.95 -7.30 -4.88
C LEU A 183 -2.44 -6.42 -6.02
N LEU A 184 -3.20 -5.38 -6.39
CA LEU A 184 -2.81 -4.43 -7.43
C LEU A 184 -1.56 -3.64 -7.00
N ARG A 185 -1.50 -3.18 -5.75
CA ARG A 185 -0.34 -2.50 -5.16
C ARG A 185 0.87 -3.42 -5.09
N GLY A 186 0.71 -4.64 -4.58
CA GLY A 186 1.78 -5.64 -4.50
C GLY A 186 2.37 -5.98 -5.87
N LEU A 187 1.53 -6.27 -6.87
CA LEU A 187 1.97 -6.52 -8.24
C LEU A 187 2.69 -5.32 -8.85
N THR A 188 2.15 -4.11 -8.69
CA THR A 188 2.75 -2.87 -9.18
C THR A 188 4.14 -2.67 -8.58
N ASN A 189 4.27 -2.78 -7.26
CA ASN A 189 5.55 -2.60 -6.57
C ASN A 189 6.56 -3.67 -6.96
N ALA A 190 6.15 -4.93 -7.09
CA ALA A 190 7.02 -6.00 -7.57
C ALA A 190 7.55 -5.72 -8.98
N LEU A 191 6.70 -5.22 -9.89
CA LEU A 191 7.11 -4.87 -11.26
C LEU A 191 8.07 -3.67 -11.30
N LEU A 192 7.81 -2.65 -10.49
CA LEU A 192 8.70 -1.48 -10.39
C LEU A 192 10.06 -1.88 -9.81
N ALA A 193 10.09 -2.70 -8.76
CA ALA A 193 11.33 -3.22 -8.19
C ALA A 193 12.08 -4.16 -9.17
N ALA A 194 11.36 -4.89 -10.01
CA ALA A 194 11.91 -5.67 -11.12
C ALA A 194 12.37 -4.81 -12.32
N LYS A 195 12.30 -3.47 -12.24
CA LYS A 195 12.64 -2.52 -13.32
C LYS A 195 11.78 -2.71 -14.58
N LYS A 196 10.50 -3.02 -14.40
CA LYS A 196 9.49 -3.21 -15.46
C LYS A 196 8.35 -2.19 -15.36
N PRO A 197 8.64 -0.87 -15.45
CA PRO A 197 7.62 0.16 -15.28
C PRO A 197 6.53 0.13 -16.35
N ASP A 198 6.85 -0.24 -17.59
CA ASP A 198 5.85 -0.34 -18.66
C ASP A 198 4.82 -1.45 -18.39
N GLU A 199 5.26 -2.58 -17.81
CA GLU A 199 4.35 -3.65 -17.39
C GLU A 199 3.48 -3.21 -16.21
N ALA A 200 4.03 -2.47 -15.25
CA ALA A 200 3.28 -1.91 -14.12
C ALA A 200 2.20 -0.93 -14.59
N VAL A 201 2.57 -0.01 -15.48
CA VAL A 201 1.65 0.94 -16.13
C VAL A 201 0.52 0.20 -16.84
N LYS A 202 0.83 -0.85 -17.61
CA LYS A 202 -0.18 -1.63 -18.32
C LYS A 202 -1.19 -2.26 -17.35
N VAL A 203 -0.72 -2.89 -16.27
CA VAL A 203 -1.59 -3.49 -15.24
C VAL A 203 -2.56 -2.45 -14.65
N LEU A 204 -2.07 -1.24 -14.39
CA LEU A 204 -2.88 -0.16 -13.80
C LEU A 204 -3.86 0.47 -14.79
N LEU A 205 -3.48 0.57 -16.07
CA LEU A 205 -4.40 0.97 -17.14
C LEU A 205 -5.52 -0.05 -17.31
N ASP A 206 -5.21 -1.34 -17.33
CA ASP A 206 -6.22 -2.41 -17.40
C ASP A 206 -7.18 -2.34 -16.18
N ALA A 207 -6.65 -2.05 -14.98
CA ALA A 207 -7.47 -1.87 -13.77
C ALA A 207 -8.38 -0.64 -13.87
N ARG A 208 -7.87 0.50 -14.35
CA ARG A 208 -8.64 1.71 -14.61
C ARG A 208 -9.78 1.47 -15.60
N GLU A 209 -9.52 0.77 -16.70
CA GLU A 209 -10.53 0.45 -17.71
C GLU A 209 -11.67 -0.40 -17.14
N ARG A 210 -11.35 -1.41 -16.32
CA ARG A 210 -12.36 -2.24 -15.63
C ARG A 210 -13.24 -1.41 -14.70
N LEU A 211 -12.64 -0.55 -13.87
CA LEU A 211 -13.39 0.33 -12.97
C LEU A 211 -14.31 1.30 -13.72
N ASN A 212 -13.86 1.81 -14.87
CA ASN A 212 -14.68 2.67 -15.72
C ASN A 212 -15.82 1.92 -16.40
N ALA A 213 -15.60 0.68 -16.82
CA ALA A 213 -16.64 -0.19 -17.38
C ALA A 213 -17.71 -0.52 -16.31
N GLU A 214 -17.30 -0.92 -15.11
CA GLU A 214 -18.19 -1.16 -13.98
C GLU A 214 -19.03 0.08 -13.63
N LYS A 215 -18.39 1.26 -13.58
CA LYS A 215 -19.09 2.53 -13.37
C LYS A 215 -20.10 2.80 -14.47
N SER A 216 -19.75 2.56 -15.74
CA SER A 216 -20.66 2.74 -16.86
C SER A 216 -21.87 1.80 -16.79
N ASP A 217 -21.68 0.58 -16.32
CA ASP A 217 -22.76 -0.42 -16.23
C ASP A 217 -23.68 -0.15 -15.04
N ILE A 218 -23.13 0.30 -13.91
CA ILE A 218 -23.91 0.78 -12.75
C ILE A 218 -24.77 2.00 -13.14
N VAL A 219 -24.20 2.96 -13.86
CA VAL A 219 -24.93 4.16 -14.32
C VAL A 219 -26.03 3.81 -15.32
N LYS A 220 -25.89 2.73 -16.10
CA LYS A 220 -26.93 2.23 -17.02
C LYS A 220 -28.03 1.43 -16.33
N ALA A 221 -27.79 0.89 -15.13
CA ALA A 221 -28.72 0.02 -14.41
C ALA A 221 -29.74 0.75 -13.50
N ASP A 222 -29.58 2.06 -13.31
CA ASP A 222 -30.48 3.03 -12.66
C ASP A 222 -30.94 2.78 -11.19
N ASN A 223 -30.58 3.76 -10.36
CA ASN A 223 -31.30 4.34 -9.22
C ASN A 223 -31.70 3.55 -7.96
N ASN A 224 -31.41 2.26 -7.76
CA ASN A 224 -31.84 1.62 -6.50
C ASN A 224 -31.04 0.41 -5.98
N MET A 225 -29.71 0.46 -6.00
CA MET A 225 -28.90 -0.46 -5.20
C MET A 225 -27.74 0.26 -4.54
N GLY A 226 -27.76 0.27 -3.20
CA GLY A 226 -26.70 0.80 -2.36
C GLY A 226 -25.34 0.20 -2.73
N THR A 227 -24.40 1.08 -3.05
CA THR A 227 -23.04 0.77 -3.48
C THR A 227 -22.21 0.22 -2.31
N GLU A 228 -22.31 -1.09 -2.07
CA GLU A 228 -21.46 -1.79 -1.10
C GLU A 228 -20.26 -2.53 -1.71
N GLN A 229 -20.02 -2.48 -3.03
CA GLN A 229 -19.03 -3.37 -3.66
C GLN A 229 -18.02 -2.71 -4.60
N GLN A 230 -17.73 -1.41 -4.45
CA GLN A 230 -16.49 -0.90 -5.06
C GLN A 230 -15.30 -1.33 -4.20
N LYS A 231 -14.78 -2.55 -4.46
CA LYS A 231 -13.65 -3.16 -3.73
C LYS A 231 -12.32 -2.43 -3.93
N VAL A 232 -12.24 -1.54 -4.92
CA VAL A 232 -11.05 -0.73 -5.24
C VAL A 232 -11.49 0.71 -5.47
N ASP A 233 -10.94 1.63 -4.67
CA ASP A 233 -11.12 3.08 -4.86
C ASP A 233 -10.41 3.52 -6.16
N PRO A 234 -11.13 4.12 -7.14
CA PRO A 234 -10.53 4.64 -8.36
C PRO A 234 -9.36 5.60 -8.09
N ILE A 235 -9.43 6.38 -7.01
CA ILE A 235 -8.37 7.34 -6.66
C ILE A 235 -7.07 6.59 -6.34
N GLN A 236 -7.14 5.46 -5.64
CA GLN A 236 -5.95 4.69 -5.33
C GLN A 236 -5.26 4.10 -6.58
N VAL A 237 -6.03 3.73 -7.60
CA VAL A 237 -5.47 3.26 -8.90
C VAL A 237 -4.76 4.39 -9.64
N GLU A 238 -5.36 5.59 -9.66
CA GLU A 238 -4.76 6.79 -10.25
C GLU A 238 -3.45 7.18 -9.55
N LEU A 239 -3.42 7.09 -8.22
CA LEU A 239 -2.22 7.36 -7.43
C LEU A 239 -1.08 6.38 -7.76
N LEU A 240 -1.38 5.08 -7.83
CA LEU A 240 -0.42 4.05 -8.25
C LEU A 240 0.05 4.26 -9.69
N LEU A 241 -0.83 4.65 -10.61
CA LEU A 241 -0.45 4.86 -12.00
C LEU A 241 0.52 6.02 -12.16
N GLY A 242 0.24 7.15 -11.50
CA GLY A 242 1.18 8.27 -11.51
C GLY A 242 2.53 7.88 -10.89
N LYS A 243 2.54 7.07 -9.83
CA LYS A 243 3.77 6.54 -9.22
C LYS A 243 4.55 5.67 -10.22
N ALA A 244 3.87 4.74 -10.89
CA ALA A 244 4.49 3.86 -11.86
C ALA A 244 5.10 4.62 -13.05
N TYR A 245 4.44 5.70 -13.52
CA TYR A 245 5.03 6.59 -14.52
C TYR A 245 6.27 7.32 -13.99
N SER A 246 6.20 7.88 -12.77
CA SER A 246 7.33 8.60 -12.18
C SER A 246 8.55 7.70 -11.96
N ASP A 247 8.35 6.52 -11.39
CA ASP A 247 9.40 5.51 -11.16
C ASP A 247 9.99 5.00 -12.49
N GLY A 248 9.20 5.01 -13.57
CA GLY A 248 9.64 4.75 -14.93
C GLY A 248 10.35 5.93 -15.61
N GLY A 249 10.56 7.06 -14.93
CA GLY A 249 11.18 8.28 -15.46
C GLY A 249 10.25 9.14 -16.32
N ARG A 250 8.97 8.77 -16.45
CA ARG A 250 7.95 9.46 -17.25
C ARG A 250 7.20 10.50 -16.41
N VAL A 251 7.94 11.45 -15.86
CA VAL A 251 7.44 12.46 -14.91
C VAL A 251 6.31 13.31 -15.49
N SER A 252 6.36 13.64 -16.78
CA SER A 252 5.30 14.39 -17.46
C SER A 252 3.98 13.63 -17.49
N ASP A 253 4.03 12.32 -17.70
CA ASP A 253 2.83 11.46 -17.73
C ASP A 253 2.27 11.29 -16.32
N ALA A 254 3.13 11.13 -15.31
CA ALA A 254 2.71 11.12 -13.90
C ALA A 254 1.98 12.42 -13.52
N VAL A 255 2.53 13.57 -13.92
CA VAL A 255 1.90 14.88 -13.70
C VAL A 255 0.55 14.98 -14.39
N ALA A 256 0.42 14.50 -15.63
CA ALA A 256 -0.84 14.52 -16.37
C ALA A 256 -1.92 13.64 -15.69
N VAL A 257 -1.54 12.46 -15.19
CA VAL A 257 -2.43 11.59 -14.42
C VAL A 257 -2.93 12.32 -13.16
N TYR A 258 -2.03 12.94 -12.40
CA TYR A 258 -2.43 13.67 -11.19
C TYR A 258 -3.24 14.94 -11.47
N ASP A 259 -2.98 15.64 -12.58
CA ASP A 259 -3.80 16.78 -13.01
C ASP A 259 -5.24 16.36 -13.34
N GLN A 260 -5.40 15.24 -14.03
CA GLN A 260 -6.72 14.67 -14.30
C GLN A 260 -7.42 14.22 -13.00
N LEU A 261 -6.67 13.59 -12.08
CA LEU A 261 -7.18 13.17 -10.79
C LEU A 261 -7.67 14.38 -9.96
N ILE A 262 -6.85 15.43 -9.83
CA ILE A 262 -7.18 16.67 -9.13
C ILE A 262 -8.39 17.35 -9.78
N SER A 263 -8.47 17.36 -11.12
CA SER A 263 -9.61 17.95 -11.82
C SER A 263 -10.92 17.20 -11.55
N SER A 264 -10.85 15.88 -11.39
CA SER A 264 -12.01 15.02 -11.13
C SER A 264 -12.42 15.03 -9.65
N TYR A 265 -11.45 15.20 -8.74
CA TYR A 265 -11.64 15.19 -7.29
C TYR A 265 -10.92 16.40 -6.65
N PRO A 266 -11.40 17.63 -6.89
CA PRO A 266 -10.67 18.85 -6.52
C PRO A 266 -10.52 19.07 -5.00
N ASN A 267 -11.34 18.39 -4.19
CA ASN A 267 -11.30 18.46 -2.73
C ASN A 267 -10.59 17.24 -2.09
N ASP A 268 -10.07 16.30 -2.88
CA ASP A 268 -9.30 15.16 -2.35
C ASP A 268 -7.83 15.54 -2.25
N PHE A 269 -7.29 15.48 -1.03
CA PHE A 269 -5.91 15.89 -0.77
C PHE A 269 -4.85 14.98 -1.39
N ARG A 270 -5.19 13.72 -1.68
CA ARG A 270 -4.22 12.67 -2.05
C ARG A 270 -3.58 12.96 -3.41
N GLY A 271 -4.34 13.50 -4.37
CA GLY A 271 -3.82 13.91 -5.67
C GLY A 271 -2.80 15.04 -5.57
N TYR A 272 -3.07 16.05 -4.73
CA TYR A 272 -2.11 17.13 -4.45
C TYR A 272 -0.87 16.61 -3.72
N LEU A 273 -1.04 15.75 -2.71
CA LEU A 273 0.08 15.16 -1.97
C LEU A 273 1.01 14.39 -2.92
N ALA A 274 0.46 13.48 -3.73
CA ALA A 274 1.21 12.70 -4.69
C ALA A 274 1.97 13.57 -5.70
N LYS A 275 1.29 14.58 -6.27
CA LYS A 275 1.92 15.51 -7.20
C LYS A 275 3.05 16.33 -6.54
N GLY A 276 2.87 16.71 -5.28
CA GLY A 276 3.89 17.40 -4.48
C GLY A 276 5.14 16.55 -4.26
N ILE A 277 4.96 15.27 -3.92
CA ILE A 277 6.06 14.29 -3.76
C ILE A 277 6.87 14.19 -5.05
N ILE A 278 6.20 13.95 -6.18
CA ILE A 278 6.88 13.82 -7.47
C ILE A 278 7.61 15.12 -7.88
N PHE A 279 7.02 16.30 -7.63
CA PHE A 279 7.73 17.54 -7.87
C PHE A 279 8.97 17.70 -6.99
N LYS A 280 8.90 17.31 -5.72
CA LYS A 280 10.05 17.36 -4.80
C LYS A 280 11.17 16.44 -5.25
N GLU A 281 10.86 15.18 -5.56
CA GLU A 281 11.81 14.18 -6.06
C GLU A 281 12.52 14.64 -7.35
N ASN A 282 11.82 15.41 -8.18
CA ASN A 282 12.35 15.95 -9.43
C ASN A 282 12.93 17.38 -9.29
N GLY A 283 13.22 17.83 -8.06
CA GLY A 283 13.89 19.11 -7.79
C GLY A 283 13.02 20.36 -8.01
N ARG A 284 11.73 20.20 -8.31
CA ARG A 284 10.76 21.29 -8.50
C ARG A 284 10.16 21.74 -7.16
N PHE A 285 11.02 22.16 -6.24
CA PHE A 285 10.63 22.46 -4.84
C PHE A 285 9.51 23.51 -4.72
N GLY A 286 9.53 24.55 -5.55
CA GLY A 286 8.49 25.59 -5.51
C GLY A 286 7.12 25.09 -5.98
N ASP A 287 7.08 24.17 -6.95
CA ASP A 287 5.84 23.51 -7.35
C ASP A 287 5.36 22.53 -6.27
N ALA A 288 6.30 21.78 -5.67
CA ALA A 288 6.01 20.86 -4.57
C ALA A 288 5.38 21.56 -3.37
N GLU A 289 5.95 22.70 -2.94
CA GLU A 289 5.44 23.49 -1.82
C GLU A 289 3.99 23.96 -2.06
N ARG A 290 3.67 24.41 -3.28
CA ARG A 290 2.28 24.77 -3.63
C ARG A 290 1.34 23.58 -3.50
N MET A 291 1.75 22.40 -3.95
CA MET A 291 0.94 21.19 -3.86
C MET A 291 0.79 20.72 -2.41
N PHE A 292 1.83 20.77 -1.58
CA PHE A 292 1.73 20.43 -0.17
C PHE A 292 0.81 21.39 0.61
N ILE A 293 0.81 22.69 0.27
CA ILE A 293 -0.13 23.64 0.85
C ILE A 293 -1.59 23.25 0.53
N GLN A 294 -1.87 22.89 -0.73
CA GLN A 294 -3.21 22.42 -1.13
C GLN A 294 -3.57 21.10 -0.44
N ALA A 295 -2.65 20.13 -0.43
CA ALA A 295 -2.85 18.85 0.25
C ALA A 295 -3.19 19.06 1.72
N ARG A 296 -2.45 19.91 2.44
CA ARG A 296 -2.71 20.21 3.85
C ARG A 296 -4.05 20.92 4.08
N PHE A 297 -4.48 21.76 3.13
CA PHE A 297 -5.77 22.46 3.22
C PHE A 297 -6.95 21.48 3.13
N PHE A 298 -6.87 20.49 2.23
CA PHE A 298 -7.92 19.50 2.03
C PHE A 298 -7.80 18.26 2.94
N ALA A 299 -6.65 18.04 3.57
CA ALA A 299 -6.41 16.85 4.39
C ALA A 299 -7.26 16.85 5.68
N PRO A 300 -7.92 15.72 6.02
CA PRO A 300 -8.51 15.53 7.34
C PRO A 300 -7.42 15.51 8.43
N GLU A 301 -7.79 15.78 9.69
CA GLU A 301 -6.83 15.94 10.80
C GLU A 301 -5.88 14.75 10.95
N ASN A 302 -6.38 13.52 10.80
CA ASN A 302 -5.59 12.29 10.87
C ASN A 302 -4.56 12.15 9.73
N ALA A 303 -4.77 12.81 8.58
CA ALA A 303 -3.87 12.76 7.43
C ALA A 303 -2.87 13.92 7.38
N LYS A 304 -3.06 14.99 8.17
CA LYS A 304 -2.15 16.15 8.16
C LYS A 304 -0.73 15.78 8.55
N ALA A 305 -0.56 14.88 9.52
CA ALA A 305 0.75 14.40 9.94
C ALA A 305 1.52 13.75 8.77
N LEU A 306 0.82 13.01 7.91
CA LEU A 306 1.41 12.41 6.72
C LEU A 306 1.83 13.49 5.71
N VAL A 307 0.96 14.47 5.43
CA VAL A 307 1.30 15.59 4.52
C VAL A 307 2.53 16.35 5.05
N ASP A 308 2.55 16.64 6.34
CA ASP A 308 3.65 17.37 6.97
C ASP A 308 4.97 16.59 6.87
N ARG A 309 4.95 15.26 7.04
CA ARG A 309 6.12 14.39 6.84
C ARG A 309 6.76 14.59 5.47
N TYR A 310 5.97 14.59 4.40
CA TYR A 310 6.48 14.78 3.03
C TYR A 310 6.91 16.22 2.73
N SER A 311 6.26 17.20 3.34
CA SER A 311 6.52 18.62 3.10
C SER A 311 7.81 19.15 3.75
N LYS A 312 8.38 18.42 4.72
CA LYS A 312 9.63 18.79 5.40
C LYS A 312 10.80 18.86 4.39
N ARG A 313 11.64 19.89 4.52
CA ARG A 313 12.80 20.12 3.66
C ARG A 313 13.93 19.14 3.92
#